data_AF-A0A953BMZ4-F1
#
_entry.id   AF-A0A953BMZ4-F1
#
_cell.length_a   1.000
_cell.length_b   1.000
_cell.length_c   1.000
_cell.angle_alpha   90.00
_cell.angle_beta   90.00
_cell.angle_gamma   90.00
#
_symmetry.space_group_name_H-M   'P 1'
#
loop_
_entity.id
_entity.type
_entity.pdbx_description
1 polymer ?
#
loop_
_entity_poly.entity_id
_entity_poly.type
_entity_poly.pdbx_seq_one_letter_code
_entity_poly.pdbx_strand_id
1 'polypeptide(L)'
;MASSFKSLNLFGSGPHRFARSRQGHLLIPDLEFGGYTPKTYALGVLELEVVVRGRLVSSSSSGLWALRDAITDQITDPPSKGALIDLSGRSYEGMSFVRYDEGPRVDRGRAHSIAYVARFRRLLE
;
A
#
# COMPACT_ATOMS: atom_id res chain seq x y z
N MET A 1 7.96 -3.22 -17.55
CA MET A 1 6.80 -2.31 -17.38
C MET A 1 6.99 -1.53 -16.09
N ALA A 2 6.59 -0.26 -16.05
CA ALA A 2 6.70 0.57 -14.86
C ALA A 2 5.48 0.37 -13.96
N SER A 3 5.70 0.23 -12.65
CA SER A 3 4.63 0.23 -11.65
C SER A 3 4.02 1.62 -11.52
N SER A 4 2.70 1.72 -11.36
CA SER A 4 2.01 3.02 -11.27
C SER A 4 0.75 2.96 -10.42
N PHE A 5 0.31 4.12 -9.92
CA PHE A 5 -1.01 4.29 -9.33
C PHE A 5 -1.71 5.47 -10.01
N LYS A 6 -2.94 5.29 -10.50
CA LYS A 6 -3.66 6.32 -11.31
C LYS A 6 -2.81 6.86 -12.47
N SER A 7 -2.07 5.95 -13.13
CA SER A 7 -1.13 6.31 -14.20
C SER A 7 0.06 7.19 -13.77
N LEU A 8 0.26 7.44 -12.47
CA LEU A 8 1.41 8.15 -11.92
C LEU A 8 2.50 7.16 -11.51
N ASN A 9 3.74 7.44 -11.91
CA ASN A 9 4.91 6.65 -11.52
C ASN A 9 5.42 7.07 -10.13
N LEU A 10 4.72 6.63 -9.09
CA LEU A 10 5.05 6.96 -7.70
C LEU A 10 6.22 6.13 -7.13
N PHE A 11 6.51 4.96 -7.70
CA PHE A 11 7.42 3.98 -7.13
C PHE A 11 8.70 3.79 -7.94
N GLY A 12 8.82 4.41 -9.12
CA GLY A 12 9.92 4.19 -10.05
C GLY A 12 11.25 4.83 -9.67
N SER A 13 11.31 5.61 -8.59
CA SER A 13 12.57 6.24 -8.14
C SER A 13 13.56 5.26 -7.53
N GLY A 14 13.10 4.09 -7.05
CA GLY A 14 13.97 3.11 -6.42
C GLY A 14 13.37 1.70 -6.33
N PRO A 15 14.12 0.75 -5.74
CA PRO A 15 13.69 -0.63 -5.65
C PRO A 15 12.47 -0.75 -4.72
N HIS A 16 11.47 -1.51 -5.17
CA HIS A 16 10.26 -1.76 -4.40
C HIS A 16 9.66 -3.13 -4.74
N ARG A 17 8.77 -3.62 -3.88
CA ARG A 17 8.11 -4.92 -3.99
C ARG A 17 6.64 -4.81 -3.61
N PHE A 18 5.82 -5.59 -4.31
CA PHE A 18 4.39 -5.72 -4.05
C PHE A 18 4.11 -7.00 -3.30
N ALA A 19 3.25 -6.94 -2.29
CA ALA A 19 2.75 -8.09 -1.58
C ALA A 19 1.23 -7.96 -1.41
N ARG A 20 0.51 -9.05 -1.65
CA ARG A 20 -0.91 -9.14 -1.28
C ARG A 20 -1.01 -9.51 0.19
N SER A 21 -1.91 -8.86 0.91
CA SER A 21 -2.24 -9.24 2.29
C SER A 21 -3.14 -10.48 2.31
N ARG A 22 -3.63 -10.84 3.49
CA ARG A 22 -4.55 -11.98 3.68
C ARG A 22 -5.81 -11.79 2.82
N GLN A 23 -6.28 -12.88 2.23
CA GLN A 23 -7.52 -12.95 1.45
C GLN A 23 -8.39 -14.07 2.03
N GLY A 24 -9.70 -13.88 2.04
CA GLY A 24 -10.66 -14.88 2.55
C GLY A 24 -11.73 -14.26 3.42
N HIS A 25 -12.41 -15.09 4.21
CA HIS A 25 -13.41 -14.62 5.17
C HIS A 25 -12.78 -14.34 6.53
N LEU A 26 -13.26 -13.30 7.20
CA LEU A 26 -13.03 -13.12 8.63
C LEU A 26 -13.96 -14.08 9.37
N LEU A 27 -13.37 -15.09 10.02
CA LEU A 27 -14.07 -16.05 10.86
C LEU A 27 -13.72 -15.76 12.31
N ILE A 28 -14.74 -15.56 13.16
CA ILE A 28 -14.55 -15.36 14.59
C ILE A 28 -15.18 -16.54 15.36
N PRO A 29 -14.44 -17.20 16.26
CA PRO A 29 -14.99 -18.26 17.11
C PRO A 29 -15.90 -17.68 18.20
N ASP A 30 -16.98 -18.39 18.54
CA ASP A 30 -17.99 -17.99 19.54
C ASP A 30 -17.42 -17.91 20.97
N LEU A 31 -16.28 -18.56 21.23
CA LEU A 31 -15.54 -18.43 22.49
C LEU A 31 -15.07 -16.99 22.75
N GLU A 32 -14.81 -16.20 21.69
CA GLU A 32 -14.46 -14.78 21.80
C GLU A 32 -15.68 -13.89 22.15
N PHE A 33 -16.90 -14.43 22.03
CA PHE A 33 -18.16 -13.77 22.39
C PHE A 33 -18.79 -14.32 23.69
N GLY A 34 -18.10 -15.22 24.42
CA GLY A 34 -18.58 -15.78 25.68
C GLY A 34 -19.55 -16.96 25.52
N GLY A 35 -19.62 -17.58 24.35
CA GLY A 35 -20.39 -18.80 24.11
C GLY A 35 -19.70 -20.05 24.67
N TYR A 36 -20.46 -20.93 25.33
CA TYR A 36 -19.97 -22.23 25.81
C TYR A 36 -20.04 -23.35 24.75
N THR A 37 -20.58 -23.05 23.56
CA THR A 37 -20.67 -23.99 22.45
C THR A 37 -19.71 -23.53 21.34
N PRO A 38 -18.85 -24.41 20.79
CA PRO A 38 -17.99 -24.03 19.68
C PRO A 38 -18.85 -23.76 18.43
N LYS A 39 -19.06 -22.48 18.14
CA LYS A 39 -19.60 -21.98 16.87
C LYS A 39 -18.58 -21.06 16.21
N THR A 40 -18.76 -20.82 14.93
CA THR A 40 -17.93 -19.88 14.15
C THR A 40 -18.85 -18.97 13.35
N TYR A 41 -18.63 -17.66 13.46
CA TYR A 41 -19.35 -16.66 12.68
C TYR A 41 -18.48 -16.14 11.55
N ALA A 42 -19.03 -16.10 10.33
CA ALA A 42 -18.41 -15.43 9.21
C ALA A 42 -18.86 -13.96 9.20
N LEU A 43 -17.93 -13.04 9.47
CA LEU A 43 -18.22 -11.61 9.52
C LEU A 43 -18.14 -10.91 8.16
N GLY A 44 -17.63 -11.60 7.14
CA GLY A 44 -17.53 -11.07 5.79
C GLY A 44 -16.23 -11.43 5.09
N VAL A 45 -16.07 -10.95 3.87
CA VAL A 45 -14.86 -11.11 3.07
C VAL A 45 -13.87 -10.00 3.43
N LEU A 46 -12.62 -10.35 3.66
CA LEU A 46 -11.53 -9.40 3.83
C LEU A 46 -11.36 -8.57 2.56
N GLU A 47 -11.28 -7.26 2.72
CA GLU A 47 -10.94 -6.35 1.63
C GLU A 47 -9.58 -6.73 1.01
N LEU A 48 -9.48 -6.54 -0.30
CA LEU A 48 -8.21 -6.74 -0.99
C LEU A 48 -7.22 -5.65 -0.56
N GLU A 49 -6.19 -6.04 0.18
CA GLU A 49 -5.07 -5.16 0.53
C GLU A 49 -3.82 -5.53 -0.26
N VAL A 50 -3.20 -4.54 -0.90
CA VAL A 50 -1.89 -4.62 -1.54
C VAL A 50 -0.93 -3.69 -0.81
N VAL A 51 0.20 -4.24 -0.39
CA VAL A 51 1.26 -3.53 0.32
C VAL A 51 2.46 -3.38 -0.58
N VAL A 52 2.88 -2.15 -0.81
CA VAL A 52 4.10 -1.80 -1.54
C VAL A 52 5.17 -1.41 -0.54
N ARG A 53 6.28 -2.13 -0.53
CA ARG A 53 7.45 -1.81 0.30
C ARG A 53 8.61 -1.45 -0.60
N GLY A 54 9.26 -0.31 -0.36
CA GLY A 54 10.32 0.13 -1.24
C GLY A 54 11.21 1.21 -0.64
N ARG A 55 12.01 1.81 -1.51
CA ARG A 55 12.80 2.99 -1.21
C ARG A 55 12.57 4.07 -2.26
N LEU A 56 12.32 5.30 -1.80
CA LEU A 56 12.49 6.48 -2.62
C LEU A 56 13.99 6.77 -2.73
N VAL A 57 14.48 7.13 -3.92
CA VAL A 57 15.88 7.48 -4.14
C VAL A 57 15.97 8.74 -5.00
N SER A 58 16.83 9.67 -4.60
CA SER A 58 17.11 10.91 -5.33
C SER A 58 18.57 11.31 -5.15
N SER A 59 19.16 12.00 -6.13
CA SER A 59 20.51 12.59 -6.03
C SER A 59 20.54 13.90 -5.22
N SER A 60 19.37 14.44 -4.87
CA SER A 60 19.23 15.66 -4.08
C SER A 60 18.18 15.49 -2.98
N SER A 61 18.38 16.19 -1.86
CA SER A 61 17.40 16.22 -0.77
C SER A 61 16.06 16.81 -1.22
N SER A 62 16.06 17.85 -2.06
CA SER A 62 14.83 18.45 -2.57
C SER A 62 14.05 17.50 -3.49
N GLY A 63 14.74 16.74 -4.34
CA GLY A 63 14.09 15.72 -5.18
C GLY A 63 13.50 14.58 -4.36
N LEU A 64 14.13 14.23 -3.24
CA LEU A 64 13.58 13.22 -2.32
C LEU A 64 12.28 13.70 -1.67
N TRP A 65 12.22 14.96 -1.25
CA TRP A 65 11.00 15.56 -0.71
C TRP A 65 9.90 15.65 -1.78
N ALA A 66 10.23 16.06 -3.01
CA ALA A 66 9.25 16.09 -4.09
C ALA A 66 8.64 14.70 -4.39
N LEU A 67 9.45 13.63 -4.33
CA LEU A 67 8.97 12.25 -4.50
C LEU A 67 8.04 11.82 -3.35
N ARG A 68 8.39 12.21 -2.11
CA ARG A 68 7.57 11.95 -0.93
C ARG A 68 6.24 12.67 -1.02
N ASP A 69 6.27 13.96 -1.33
CA ASP A 69 5.09 14.81 -1.42
C ASP A 69 4.15 14.30 -2.52
N ALA A 70 4.69 13.91 -3.68
CA ALA A 70 3.92 13.28 -4.75
C ALA A 70 3.20 11.98 -4.33
N ILE A 71 3.76 11.22 -3.39
CA ILE A 71 3.07 10.06 -2.81
C ILE A 71 1.97 10.52 -1.84
N THR A 72 2.31 11.40 -0.89
CA THR A 72 1.35 11.82 0.14
C THR A 72 0.16 12.58 -0.45
N ASP A 73 0.34 13.32 -1.54
CA ASP A 73 -0.71 14.02 -2.27
C ASP A 73 -1.77 13.08 -2.85
N GLN A 74 -1.46 11.79 -2.99
CA GLN A 74 -2.42 10.78 -3.43
C GLN A 74 -3.29 10.23 -2.30
N ILE A 75 -3.02 10.59 -1.04
CA ILE A 75 -3.84 10.26 0.11
C ILE A 75 -4.87 11.37 0.27
N THR A 76 -6.09 11.12 -0.19
CA THR A 76 -7.21 12.08 -0.14
C THR A 76 -8.27 11.62 0.86
N ASP A 77 -9.03 12.56 1.39
CA ASP A 77 -10.25 12.30 2.17
C ASP A 77 -11.45 12.95 1.45
N PRO A 78 -12.39 12.17 0.89
CA PRO A 78 -12.46 10.71 0.91
C PRO A 78 -11.38 10.02 0.04
N PRO A 79 -11.05 8.73 0.31
CA PRO A 79 -10.07 7.98 -0.47
C PRO A 79 -10.48 7.83 -1.94
N SER A 80 -9.65 8.36 -2.83
CA SER A 80 -9.90 8.29 -4.27
C SER A 80 -9.44 6.95 -4.86
N LYS A 81 -10.34 6.33 -5.63
CA LYS A 81 -10.10 5.04 -6.30
C LYS A 81 -9.21 5.22 -7.52
N GLY A 82 -8.45 4.18 -7.86
CA GLY A 82 -7.61 4.15 -9.05
C GLY A 82 -7.08 2.76 -9.37
N ALA A 83 -6.48 2.63 -10.55
CA ALA A 83 -5.75 1.44 -10.96
C ALA A 83 -4.35 1.43 -10.33
N LEU A 84 -4.01 0.36 -9.63
CA LEU A 84 -2.65 0.07 -9.17
C LEU A 84 -2.03 -0.98 -10.08
N ILE A 85 -0.90 -0.66 -10.71
CA ILE A 85 -0.17 -1.57 -11.61
C ILE A 85 1.14 -1.97 -10.93
N ASP A 86 1.39 -3.28 -10.82
CA ASP A 86 2.62 -3.81 -10.24
C ASP A 86 3.77 -3.96 -11.27
N LEU A 87 4.96 -4.35 -10.78
CA LEU A 87 6.15 -4.56 -11.61
C LEU A 87 5.99 -5.68 -12.66
N SER A 88 5.07 -6.62 -12.45
CA SER A 88 4.76 -7.70 -13.39
C SER A 88 3.71 -7.31 -14.43
N GLY A 89 3.17 -6.10 -14.36
CA GLY A 89 2.12 -5.62 -15.26
C GLY A 89 0.71 -6.02 -14.84
N ARG A 90 0.52 -6.59 -13.64
CA ARG A 90 -0.81 -6.90 -13.13
C ARG A 90 -1.50 -5.63 -12.67
N SER A 91 -2.71 -5.39 -13.18
CA SER A 91 -3.58 -4.29 -12.74
C SER A 91 -4.49 -4.73 -11.59
N TYR A 92 -4.62 -3.86 -10.60
CA TYR A 92 -5.58 -3.94 -9.51
C TYR A 92 -6.50 -2.72 -9.60
N GLU A 93 -7.70 -2.92 -10.14
CA GLU A 93 -8.69 -1.87 -10.33
C GLU A 93 -9.42 -1.53 -9.01
N GLY A 94 -9.85 -0.26 -8.90
CA GLY A 94 -10.66 0.20 -7.78
C GLY A 94 -9.91 0.25 -6.44
N MET A 95 -8.58 0.32 -6.46
CA MET A 95 -7.77 0.42 -5.25
C MET A 95 -7.74 1.87 -4.76
N SER A 96 -7.88 2.06 -3.46
CA SER A 96 -7.72 3.35 -2.79
C SER A 96 -6.42 3.36 -2.01
N PHE A 97 -5.71 4.50 -2.03
CA PHE A 97 -4.50 4.66 -1.25
C PHE A 97 -4.85 5.07 0.18
N VAL A 98 -4.57 4.22 1.16
CA VAL A 98 -5.09 4.39 2.53
C VAL A 98 -4.03 4.78 3.56
N ARG A 99 -2.76 4.42 3.33
CA ARG A 99 -1.72 4.66 4.31
C ARG A 99 -0.34 4.68 3.69
N TYR A 100 0.48 5.63 4.13
CA TYR A 100 1.89 5.72 3.84
C TYR A 100 2.66 5.82 5.15
N ASP A 101 3.58 4.89 5.36
CA ASP A 101 4.49 4.90 6.51
C ASP A 101 5.92 5.09 6.00
N GLU A 102 6.61 6.09 6.55
CA GLU A 102 8.02 6.33 6.28
C GLU A 102 8.89 5.52 7.25
N GLY A 103 9.96 4.96 6.70
CA GLY A 103 11.00 4.27 7.46
C GLY A 103 12.30 5.07 7.49
N PRO A 104 13.42 4.42 7.86
CA PRO A 104 14.70 5.11 8.04
C PRO A 104 15.23 5.71 6.73
N ARG A 105 15.67 6.97 6.84
CA ARG A 105 16.42 7.66 5.80
C ARG A 105 17.87 7.19 5.78
N VAL A 106 18.42 7.03 4.58
CA VAL A 106 19.82 6.67 4.35
C VAL A 106 20.38 7.57 3.26
N ASP A 107 21.45 8.28 3.60
CA ASP A 107 22.22 9.10 2.68
C ASP A 107 23.57 8.41 2.43
N ARG A 108 23.83 7.96 1.18
CA ARG A 108 25.06 7.24 0.82
C ARG A 108 25.52 7.64 -0.58
N GLY A 109 26.79 8.02 -0.71
CA GLY A 109 27.42 8.23 -2.02
C GLY A 109 26.71 9.26 -2.91
N ARG A 110 26.25 10.38 -2.33
CA ARG A 110 25.45 11.43 -3.00
C ARG A 110 24.04 11.01 -3.43
N ALA A 111 23.57 9.84 -3.00
CA ALA A 111 22.17 9.45 -3.10
C ALA A 111 21.49 9.57 -1.74
N HIS A 112 20.33 10.20 -1.72
CA HIS A 112 19.43 10.27 -0.59
C HIS A 112 18.29 9.26 -0.78
N SER A 113 17.93 8.54 0.27
CA SER A 113 16.87 7.55 0.17
C SER A 113 16.03 7.41 1.42
N ILE A 114 14.74 7.15 1.27
CA ILE A 114 13.78 6.91 2.36
C ILE A 114 13.09 5.57 2.13
N ALA A 115 13.12 4.69 3.13
CA ALA A 115 12.29 3.49 3.09
C ALA A 115 10.82 3.86 3.24
N TYR A 116 9.92 3.14 2.59
CA TYR A 116 8.49 3.37 2.76
C TYR A 116 7.66 2.08 2.72
N VAL A 117 6.47 2.17 3.30
CA VAL A 117 5.39 1.20 3.19
C VAL A 117 4.12 1.92 2.76
N ALA A 118 3.64 1.64 1.55
CA ALA A 118 2.39 2.16 1.02
C ALA A 118 1.34 1.04 1.01
N ARG A 119 0.16 1.30 1.56
CA ARG A 119 -0.95 0.33 1.62
C ARG A 119 -2.11 0.81 0.78
N PHE A 120 -2.57 -0.07 -0.09
CA PHE A 120 -3.72 0.13 -0.95
C PHE A 120 -4.81 -0.87 -0.58
N ARG A 121 -6.05 -0.42 -0.55
CA ARG A 121 -7.22 -1.26 -0.26
C ARG A 121 -8.30 -1.07 -1.29
N ARG A 122 -8.94 -2.16 -1.69
CA ARG A 122 -10.20 -2.10 -2.43
C ARG A 122 -11.35 -2.04 -1.44
N LEU A 123 -11.79 -0.82 -1.14
CA LEU A 123 -12.93 -0.55 -0.28
C LEU A 123 -14.20 -1.02 -0.99
N LEU A 124 -15.02 -1.80 -0.28
CA LEU A 124 -16.35 -2.19 -0.74
C LEU A 124 -17.30 -1.00 -0.52
N GLU A 125 -18.08 -0.63 -1.54
CA GLU A 125 -19.17 0.35 -1.42
C GLU A 125 -20.40 -0.28 -0.76
#